data_AF-A0A937AJI1-F1
#
_entry.id   AF-A0A937AJI1-F1
#
_cell.length_a   1.000
_cell.length_b   1.000
_cell.length_c   1.000
_cell.angle_alpha   90.00
_cell.angle_beta   90.00
_cell.angle_gamma   90.00
#
_symmetry.space_group_name_H-M   'P 1'
#
loop_
_entity.id
_entity.type
_entity.pdbx_description
1 polymer ?
#
loop_
_entity_poly.entity_id
_entity_poly.type
_entity_poly.pdbx_seq_one_letter_code
_entity_poly.pdbx_strand_id
1 'polypeptide(L)'
;MAGIFEKLVKNYGPIGQHRERAHGYFAFPKLEGEIGSRMIFRGKEMIVWSLNNYLGLANHPEIRKTDAEASQQFGLALPMGARMMSGNSNYHEQLEKE
;
A
#
# COMPACT_ATOMS: atom_id res chain seq x y z
N MET A 1 -7.11 -36.26 -14.29
CA MET A 1 -7.56 -34.86 -14.22
C MET A 1 -6.43 -34.05 -13.60
N ALA A 2 -5.83 -33.10 -14.32
CA ALA A 2 -4.70 -32.34 -13.80
C ALA A 2 -5.11 -31.51 -12.58
N GLY A 3 -4.29 -31.55 -11.52
CA GLY A 3 -4.54 -30.80 -10.29
C GLY A 3 -4.50 -29.29 -10.50
N ILE A 4 -5.05 -28.51 -9.56
CA ILE A 4 -5.08 -27.04 -9.66
C ILE A 4 -3.66 -26.44 -9.82
N PHE A 5 -2.67 -27.02 -9.12
CA PHE A 5 -1.28 -26.57 -9.21
C PHE A 5 -0.64 -26.89 -10.58
N GLU A 6 -0.90 -28.06 -11.16
CA GLU A 6 -0.41 -28.40 -12.50
C GLU A 6 -0.99 -27.48 -13.58
N LYS A 7 -2.26 -27.10 -13.44
CA LYS A 7 -2.89 -26.14 -14.36
C LYS A 7 -2.25 -24.76 -14.26
N LEU A 8 -1.94 -24.30 -13.05
CA LEU A 8 -1.28 -23.01 -12.80
C LEU A 8 0.16 -22.98 -13.32
N VAL A 9 0.92 -24.08 -13.17
CA VAL A 9 2.30 -24.16 -13.67
C VAL A 9 2.34 -24.22 -15.20
N LYS A 10 1.39 -24.91 -15.84
CA LYS A 10 1.36 -25.05 -17.31
C LYS A 10 0.79 -23.83 -18.01
N ASN A 11 -0.08 -23.06 -17.37
CA ASN A 11 -0.70 -21.88 -17.96
C ASN A 11 -0.92 -20.79 -16.90
N TYR A 12 -0.03 -19.81 -16.88
CA TYR A 12 -0.11 -18.67 -15.96
C TYR A 12 -1.19 -17.64 -16.36
N GLY A 13 -2.02 -17.93 -17.36
CA GLY A 13 -3.07 -17.05 -17.85
C GLY A 13 -2.54 -15.85 -18.65
N PRO A 14 -3.44 -14.98 -19.15
CA PRO A 14 -3.07 -13.86 -20.03
C PRO A 14 -2.05 -12.90 -19.40
N ILE A 15 -2.14 -12.63 -18.10
CA ILE A 15 -1.20 -11.76 -17.38
C ILE A 15 0.13 -12.48 -17.12
N GLY A 16 0.08 -13.78 -16.81
CA GLY A 16 1.25 -14.56 -16.46
C GLY A 16 2.23 -14.78 -17.62
N GLN A 17 1.76 -14.68 -18.87
CA GLN A 17 2.62 -14.68 -20.07
C GLN A 17 3.65 -13.55 -20.06
N HIS A 18 3.36 -12.44 -19.36
CA HIS A 18 4.27 -11.29 -19.27
C HIS A 18 5.14 -11.31 -18.00
N ARG A 19 4.97 -12.30 -17.12
CA ARG A 19 5.59 -12.34 -15.79
C ARG A 19 7.10 -12.16 -15.82
N GLU A 20 7.81 -12.91 -16.67
CA GLU A 20 9.28 -12.86 -16.74
C GLU A 20 9.81 -11.50 -17.19
N ARG A 21 9.05 -10.78 -18.02
CA ARG A 21 9.45 -9.47 -18.56
C ARG A 21 8.97 -8.30 -17.70
N ALA A 22 7.85 -8.47 -17.00
CA ALA A 22 7.21 -7.39 -16.25
C ALA A 22 7.67 -7.33 -14.79
N HIS A 23 7.92 -8.48 -14.15
CA HIS A 23 8.16 -8.54 -12.71
C HIS A 23 9.42 -7.77 -12.29
N GLY A 24 9.29 -6.94 -11.26
CA GLY A 24 10.35 -6.11 -10.70
C GLY A 24 10.62 -4.81 -11.47
N TYR A 25 10.09 -4.65 -12.68
CA TYR A 25 10.24 -3.43 -13.48
C TYR A 25 8.90 -2.75 -13.77
N PHE A 26 8.02 -3.39 -14.54
CA PHE A 26 6.71 -2.85 -14.89
C PHE A 26 5.62 -3.27 -13.91
N ALA A 27 5.77 -4.46 -13.33
CA ALA A 27 4.92 -5.00 -12.29
C ALA A 27 5.73 -5.16 -11.01
N PHE A 28 5.19 -4.71 -9.88
CA PHE A 28 5.88 -4.73 -8.59
C PHE A 28 7.26 -4.01 -8.61
N PRO A 29 7.34 -2.76 -9.12
CA PRO A 29 8.58 -1.99 -9.04
C PRO A 29 8.97 -1.78 -7.58
N LYS A 30 10.26 -1.92 -7.28
CA LYS A 30 10.82 -1.65 -5.95
C LYS A 30 11.35 -0.22 -5.92
N LEU A 31 10.49 0.70 -5.49
CA LEU A 31 10.89 2.07 -5.20
C LEU A 31 11.41 2.14 -3.77
N GLU A 32 12.45 2.94 -3.55
CA GLU A 32 13.14 3.11 -2.28
C GLU A 32 13.22 4.61 -1.93
N GLY A 33 13.34 4.90 -0.64
CA GLY A 33 13.41 6.26 -0.10
C GLY A 33 12.05 6.84 0.31
N GLU A 34 12.04 8.14 0.60
CA GLU A 34 10.84 8.89 0.97
C GLU A 34 9.86 9.00 -0.21
N ILE A 35 8.55 9.01 0.07
CA ILE A 35 7.51 8.99 -0.97
C ILE A 35 7.43 10.35 -1.66
N GLY A 36 7.79 10.46 -2.94
CA GLY A 36 7.76 11.76 -3.61
C GLY A 36 7.90 11.71 -5.13
N SER A 37 7.97 12.89 -5.74
CA SER A 37 8.16 13.05 -7.19
C SER A 37 9.52 12.58 -7.68
N ARG A 38 10.48 12.35 -6.77
CA ARG A 38 11.76 11.68 -7.03
C ARG A 38 11.96 10.57 -6.00
N MET A 39 12.27 9.37 -6.46
CA MET A 39 12.56 8.20 -5.62
C MET A 39 13.68 7.37 -6.24
N ILE A 40 14.23 6.44 -5.46
CA ILE A 40 15.26 5.52 -5.93
C ILE A 40 14.60 4.30 -6.58
N PHE A 41 14.98 3.99 -7.80
CA PHE A 41 14.60 2.77 -8.50
C PHE A 41 15.85 2.08 -9.02
N ARG A 42 16.11 0.86 -8.55
CA ARG A 42 17.30 0.06 -8.91
C ARG A 42 18.62 0.83 -8.72
N GLY A 43 18.72 1.53 -7.58
CA GLY A 43 19.91 2.30 -7.20
C GLY A 43 20.11 3.63 -7.94
N LYS A 44 19.12 4.07 -8.74
CA LYS A 44 19.17 5.36 -9.45
C LYS A 44 17.99 6.22 -9.06
N GLU A 45 18.22 7.53 -8.91
CA GLU A 45 17.13 8.49 -8.73
C GLU A 45 16.33 8.61 -10.02
N MET A 46 15.01 8.52 -9.90
CA MET A 46 14.06 8.61 -11.01
C MET A 46 12.94 9.59 -10.65
N ILE A 47 12.38 10.26 -11.66
CA ILE A 47 11.13 11.01 -11.49
C ILE A 47 9.97 9.99 -11.47
N VAL A 48 9.08 10.12 -10.49
CA VAL A 48 7.95 9.21 -10.28
C VAL A 48 6.63 9.92 -10.54
N TRP A 49 5.86 9.41 -11.51
CA TRP A 49 4.54 9.92 -11.89
C TRP A 49 3.38 8.98 -11.53
N SER A 50 3.69 7.85 -10.90
CA SER A 50 2.74 6.77 -10.62
C SER A 50 2.24 6.73 -9.17
N LEU A 51 2.53 7.76 -8.37
CA LEU A 51 2.09 7.83 -6.98
C LEU A 51 0.75 8.55 -6.87
N ASN A 52 -0.07 8.12 -5.92
CA ASN A 52 -1.31 8.81 -5.53
C ASN A 52 -1.07 9.87 -4.44
N ASN A 53 0.19 10.29 -4.23
CA ASN A 53 0.59 11.26 -3.22
C ASN A 53 0.52 12.70 -3.76
N TYR A 54 -0.66 13.11 -4.25
CA TYR A 54 -0.83 14.38 -5.00
C TYR A 54 -0.43 15.63 -4.22
N LEU A 55 -0.76 15.65 -2.92
CA LEU A 55 -0.48 16.80 -2.03
C LEU A 55 0.84 16.66 -1.25
N GLY A 56 1.60 15.57 -1.44
CA GLY A 56 2.83 15.35 -0.71
C GLY A 56 2.64 14.95 0.77
N LEU A 57 1.41 14.65 1.19
CA LEU A 57 1.07 14.42 2.59
C LEU A 57 1.69 13.15 3.19
N ALA A 58 2.08 12.17 2.36
CA ALA A 58 2.62 10.90 2.84
C ALA A 58 3.87 11.04 3.74
N ASN A 59 4.68 12.09 3.56
CA ASN A 59 5.85 12.36 4.41
C ASN A 59 5.66 13.58 5.32
N HIS A 60 4.45 14.16 5.41
CA HIS A 60 4.22 15.38 6.17
C HIS A 60 4.57 15.13 7.66
N PRO A 61 5.44 15.95 8.29
CA PRO A 61 5.95 15.67 9.64
C PRO A 61 4.85 15.52 10.70
N GLU A 62 3.81 16.35 10.61
CA GLU A 62 2.67 16.29 11.52
C GLU A 62 1.87 14.99 11.36
N ILE A 63 1.66 14.52 10.13
CA ILE A 63 0.93 13.28 9.86
C ILE A 63 1.72 12.09 10.42
N ARG A 64 3.02 12.00 10.11
CA ARG A 64 3.89 10.92 10.63
C ARG A 64 3.96 10.91 12.16
N LYS A 65 3.94 12.09 12.78
CA LYS A 65 3.89 12.21 14.24
C LYS A 65 2.56 11.68 14.78
N THR A 66 1.44 12.14 14.21
CA THR A 66 0.10 11.69 14.61
C THR A 66 -0.08 10.18 14.43
N ASP A 67 0.44 9.60 13.34
CA ASP A 67 0.41 8.15 13.12
C ASP A 67 1.13 7.37 14.23
N ALA A 68 2.30 7.86 14.66
CA ALA A 68 3.08 7.24 15.73
C ALA A 68 2.37 7.34 17.09
N GLU A 69 1.82 8.51 17.41
CA GLU A 69 1.06 8.74 18.64
C GLU A 69 -0.22 7.90 18.69
N ALA A 70 -0.98 7.87 17.58
CA ALA A 70 -2.18 7.04 17.46
C ALA A 70 -1.85 5.54 17.60
N SER A 71 -0.75 5.09 16.97
CA SER A 71 -0.29 3.70 17.11
C SER A 71 0.08 3.35 18.55
N GLN A 72 0.67 4.28 19.30
CA GLN A 72 0.98 4.08 20.72
C GLN A 72 -0.29 4.04 21.58
N GLN A 73 -1.26 4.90 21.29
CA GLN A 73 -2.48 5.05 22.08
C GLN A 73 -3.49 3.93 21.83
N PHE A 74 -3.65 3.53 20.57
CA PHE A 74 -4.72 2.61 20.14
C PHE A 74 -4.19 1.25 19.70
N GLY A 75 -2.87 1.10 19.50
CA GLY A 75 -2.33 -0.05 18.80
C GLY A 75 -2.81 -0.10 17.35
N LEU A 76 -2.71 -1.27 16.72
CA LEU A 76 -3.11 -1.49 15.32
C LEU A 76 -4.42 -2.29 15.18
N ALA A 77 -5.11 -2.50 16.31
CA ALA A 77 -6.24 -3.43 16.39
C ALA A 77 -7.50 -2.82 17.04
N LEU A 78 -7.40 -1.63 17.65
CA LEU A 78 -8.52 -0.97 18.31
C LEU A 78 -9.19 0.04 17.37
N PRO A 79 -10.53 0.13 17.35
CA PRO A 79 -11.48 -0.90 17.78
C PRO A 79 -11.51 -2.06 16.78
N MET A 80 -11.73 -3.30 17.25
CA MET A 80 -11.72 -4.47 16.36
C MET A 80 -13.13 -4.83 15.90
N GLY A 81 -13.33 -4.99 14.59
CA GLY A 81 -14.56 -5.49 13.98
C GLY A 81 -15.08 -4.58 12.87
N ALA A 82 -16.21 -4.95 12.26
CA ALA A 82 -16.90 -4.04 11.35
C ALA A 82 -17.47 -2.83 12.11
N ARG A 83 -17.59 -1.66 11.45
CA ARG A 83 -18.20 -0.44 12.03
C ARG A 83 -19.60 -0.70 12.60
N MET A 84 -20.41 -1.56 11.95
CA MET A 84 -21.75 -1.92 12.44
C MET A 84 -21.77 -2.82 13.69
N MET A 85 -20.62 -3.36 14.09
CA MET A 85 -20.50 -4.26 15.26
C MET A 85 -19.64 -3.56 16.33
N SER A 86 -18.45 -4.08 16.60
CA SER A 86 -17.54 -3.59 17.64
C SER A 86 -16.43 -2.66 17.13
N GLY A 87 -16.41 -2.35 15.83
CA GLY A 87 -15.35 -1.58 15.17
C GLY A 87 -15.56 -0.06 15.10
N ASN A 88 -16.58 0.49 15.75
CA ASN A 88 -16.84 1.94 15.74
C ASN A 88 -16.10 2.65 16.89
N SER A 89 -15.70 3.91 16.69
CA SER A 89 -15.07 4.73 17.74
C SER A 89 -15.53 6.18 17.66
N ASN A 90 -15.39 6.92 18.75
CA ASN A 90 -15.71 8.35 18.79
C ASN A 90 -14.91 9.16 17.76
N TYR A 91 -13.67 8.75 17.48
CA TYR A 91 -12.83 9.42 16.49
C TYR A 91 -13.31 9.20 15.05
N HIS A 92 -13.89 8.04 14.74
CA HIS A 92 -14.55 7.85 13.45
C HIS A 92 -15.74 8.80 13.28
N GLU A 93 -16.61 8.89 14.30
CA GLU A 93 -17.78 9.76 14.26
C GLU A 93 -17.44 11.25 14.30
N GLN A 94 -16.31 11.61 14.92
CA GLN A 94 -15.80 12.98 14.89
C GLN A 94 -15.38 13.35 13.47
N LEU A 95 -14.54 12.53 12.83
CA LEU A 95 -14.06 12.77 11.47
C LEU A 95 -15.22 12.86 10.46
N GLU A 96 -16.28 12.06 10.65
CA GLU A 96 -17.48 12.10 9.81
C GLU A 96 -18.30 13.39 9.95
N LYS A 97 -18.08 14.18 11.01
CA LYS A 97 -18.76 15.46 11.27
C LYS A 97 -17.95 16.68 10.84
N GLU A 98 -16.67 16.51 10.51
CA GLU A 98 -15.77 17.58 10.03
C GLU A 98 -15.99 17.87 8.54
#